data_AF-A0A2V4E308-F1
#
_entry.id   AF-A0A2V4E308-F1
#
_cell.length_a   1.000
_cell.length_b   1.000
_cell.length_c   1.000
_cell.angle_alpha   90.00
_cell.angle_beta   90.00
_cell.angle_gamma   90.00
#
_symmetry.space_group_name_H-M   'P 1'
#
loop_
_entity.id
_entity.type
_entity.pdbx_description
1 polymer ?
#
loop_
_entity_poly.entity_id
_entity_poly.type
_entity_poly.pdbx_seq_one_letter_code
_entity_poly.pdbx_strand_id
1 'polypeptide(L)'
;MGLAIGGVIANWFGVLIVYMCSLEDQIYGSILPIACISALISTIGILFAGDNKKIASILIIIGSIIFVPLGLIGIFGARQITNLANEKTLEERRNS
;
A
#
# COMPACT_ATOMS: atom_id res chain seq x y z
N MET A 1 -18.10 0.93 -0.02
CA MET A 1 -17.49 0.15 -1.12
C MET A 1 -16.32 0.87 -1.77
N GLY A 2 -16.44 2.17 -2.10
CA GLY A 2 -15.35 2.93 -2.75
C GLY A 2 -13.97 2.82 -2.08
N LEU A 3 -13.91 2.92 -0.74
CA LEU A 3 -12.66 2.74 0.00
C LEU A 3 -12.06 1.33 -0.13
N ALA A 4 -12.89 0.28 -0.16
CA ALA A 4 -12.44 -1.10 -0.31
C ALA A 4 -11.90 -1.35 -1.73
N ILE A 5 -12.58 -0.81 -2.75
CA ILE A 5 -12.11 -0.83 -4.14
C ILE A 5 -10.78 -0.09 -4.26
N GLY A 6 -10.67 1.11 -3.66
CA GLY A 6 -9.42 1.87 -3.61
C GLY A 6 -8.28 1.07 -2.95
N GLY A 7 -8.56 0.34 -1.87
CA GLY A 7 -7.59 -0.54 -1.23
C GLY A 7 -7.11 -1.68 -2.14
N VAL A 8 -8.02 -2.34 -2.86
CA VAL A 8 -7.64 -3.41 -3.82
C VAL A 8 -6.83 -2.85 -4.99
N ILE A 9 -7.20 -1.67 -5.51
CA ILE A 9 -6.41 -0.98 -6.54
C ILE A 9 -5.00 -0.67 -6.00
N ALA A 10 -4.89 -0.17 -4.77
CA ALA A 10 -3.59 0.10 -4.14
C ALA A 10 -2.75 -1.18 -3.97
N ASN A 11 -3.35 -2.33 -3.66
CA ASN A 11 -2.63 -3.61 -3.65
C ASN A 11 -2.05 -3.96 -5.02
N TRP A 12 -2.80 -3.74 -6.11
CA TRP A 12 -2.30 -3.98 -7.46
C TRP A 12 -1.15 -3.03 -7.83
N PHE A 13 -1.21 -1.76 -7.38
CA PHE A 13 -0.05 -0.88 -7.47
C PHE A 13 1.15 -1.41 -6.68
N GLY A 14 0.93 -1.96 -5.48
CA GLY A 14 1.96 -2.64 -4.71
C GLY A 14 2.61 -3.81 -5.45
N VAL A 15 1.80 -4.66 -6.10
CA VAL A 15 2.31 -5.74 -6.96
C VAL A 15 3.12 -5.18 -8.13
N LEU A 16 2.66 -4.11 -8.77
CA LEU A 16 3.39 -3.49 -9.88
C LEU A 16 4.74 -2.93 -9.42
N ILE A 17 4.82 -2.33 -8.24
CA ILE A 17 6.09 -1.88 -7.64
C ILE A 17 7.03 -3.07 -7.41
N VAL A 18 6.53 -4.14 -6.80
CA VAL A 18 7.33 -5.37 -6.57
C VAL A 18 7.81 -5.97 -7.89
N TYR A 19 6.96 -5.96 -8.92
CA TYR A 19 7.33 -6.42 -10.26
C TYR A 19 8.46 -5.57 -10.86
N MET A 20 8.36 -4.25 -10.79
CA MET A 20 9.42 -3.36 -11.28
C MET A 20 10.74 -3.61 -10.54
N CYS A 21 10.71 -3.74 -9.21
CA CYS A 21 11.90 -4.08 -8.42
C CYS A 21 12.45 -5.48 -8.74
N SER A 22 11.60 -6.43 -9.12
CA SER A 22 12.04 -7.80 -9.48
C SER A 22 12.86 -7.87 -10.77
N LEU A 23 12.78 -6.84 -11.63
CA LEU A 23 13.61 -6.76 -12.84
C LEU A 23 15.08 -6.51 -12.53
N GLU A 24 15.37 -5.90 -11.37
CA GLU A 24 16.73 -5.53 -10.95
C GLU A 24 17.27 -6.46 -9.85
N ASP A 25 16.40 -7.02 -9.00
CA ASP A 25 16.81 -7.76 -7.80
C ASP A 25 16.04 -9.09 -7.62
N GLN A 26 16.81 -10.18 -7.44
CA GLN A 26 16.29 -11.55 -7.27
C GLN A 26 15.44 -11.74 -6.02
N ILE A 27 15.66 -10.94 -4.96
CA ILE A 27 14.86 -11.01 -3.74
C ILE A 27 13.41 -10.63 -4.04
N TYR A 28 13.21 -9.55 -4.81
CA TYR A 28 11.88 -9.11 -5.22
C TYR A 28 11.24 -10.09 -6.20
N GLY A 29 12.02 -10.75 -7.05
CA GLY A 29 11.54 -11.85 -7.90
C GLY A 29 10.96 -13.01 -7.09
N SER A 30 11.55 -13.32 -5.94
CA SER A 30 11.05 -14.38 -5.04
C SER A 30 9.79 -13.97 -4.27
N ILE A 31 9.61 -12.67 -3.99
CA ILE A 31 8.46 -12.13 -3.25
C ILE A 31 7.27 -11.84 -4.18
N LEU A 32 7.52 -11.59 -5.47
CA LEU A 32 6.49 -11.32 -6.48
C LEU A 32 5.32 -12.32 -6.51
N PRO A 33 5.52 -13.65 -6.51
CA PRO A 33 4.40 -14.60 -6.49
C PRO A 33 3.54 -14.45 -5.21
N ILE A 34 4.15 -14.16 -4.06
CA ILE A 34 3.43 -13.94 -2.80
C ILE A 34 2.60 -12.65 -2.88
N ALA A 35 3.18 -11.58 -3.41
CA ALA A 35 2.49 -10.31 -3.64
C ALA A 35 1.28 -10.49 -4.57
N CYS A 36 1.44 -11.24 -5.67
CA CYS A 36 0.35 -11.58 -6.59
C CYS A 36 -0.77 -12.37 -5.91
N ILE A 37 -0.44 -13.42 -5.15
CA ILE A 37 -1.44 -14.20 -4.40
C ILE A 37 -2.22 -13.30 -3.43
N SER A 38 -1.53 -12.41 -2.71
CA SER A 38 -2.14 -11.47 -1.78
C SER A 38 -3.15 -10.54 -2.49
N ALA A 39 -2.76 -9.93 -3.61
CA ALA A 39 -3.65 -9.08 -4.40
C ALA A 39 -4.84 -9.85 -5.00
N LEU A 40 -4.65 -11.10 -5.42
CA LEU A 40 -5.72 -11.98 -5.90
C LEU A 40 -6.74 -12.29 -4.80
N ILE A 41 -6.28 -12.63 -3.58
CA ILE A 41 -7.17 -12.87 -2.43
C ILE A 41 -8.02 -11.62 -2.15
N SER A 42 -7.41 -10.43 -2.19
CA SER A 42 -8.12 -9.17 -2.00
C SER A 42 -9.16 -8.91 -3.10
N THR A 43 -8.81 -9.25 -4.35
CA THR A 43 -9.71 -9.15 -5.51
C THR A 43 -10.91 -10.11 -5.40
N ILE A 44 -10.68 -11.35 -4.97
CA ILE A 44 -11.74 -12.32 -4.67
C ILE A 44 -12.66 -11.78 -3.57
N GLY A 45 -12.10 -11.13 -2.55
CA GLY A 45 -12.89 -10.47 -1.50
C GLY A 45 -13.87 -9.43 -2.04
N ILE A 46 -13.50 -8.67 -3.08
CA ILE A 46 -14.43 -7.75 -3.75
C ILE A 46 -15.55 -8.48 -4.49
N LEU A 47 -15.24 -9.59 -5.16
CA LEU A 47 -16.27 -10.38 -5.86
C LEU A 47 -17.34 -10.90 -4.89
N PHE A 48 -16.93 -11.32 -3.69
CA PHE A 48 -17.86 -11.77 -2.65
C PHE A 48 -18.59 -10.65 -1.90
N ALA A 49 -18.29 -9.37 -2.18
CA ALA A 49 -18.89 -8.24 -1.48
C ALA A 49 -20.40 -8.08 -1.72
N GLY A 50 -20.92 -8.67 -2.82
CA GLY A 50 -22.36 -8.73 -3.13
C GLY A 50 -23.11 -9.77 -2.30
N ASP A 51 -22.53 -10.94 -2.10
CA ASP A 51 -23.20 -12.08 -1.45
C ASP A 51 -23.00 -12.11 0.06
N ASN A 52 -21.76 -11.98 0.52
CA ASN A 52 -21.43 -12.10 1.95
C ASN A 52 -20.39 -11.08 2.39
N LYS A 53 -20.90 -9.95 2.89
CA LYS A 53 -20.10 -8.79 3.35
C LYS A 53 -19.05 -9.15 4.41
N LYS A 54 -19.34 -10.12 5.28
CA LYS A 54 -18.42 -10.53 6.36
C LYS A 54 -17.21 -11.27 5.77
N ILE A 55 -17.46 -12.23 4.89
CA ILE A 55 -16.39 -12.99 4.20
C ILE A 55 -15.59 -12.03 3.30
N ALA A 56 -16.27 -11.19 2.52
CA ALA A 56 -15.63 -10.18 1.68
C ALA A 56 -14.66 -9.28 2.46
N SER A 57 -15.09 -8.75 3.62
CA SER A 57 -14.22 -7.91 4.45
C SER A 57 -12.98 -8.64 4.95
N ILE A 58 -13.11 -9.91 5.36
CA ILE A 58 -11.99 -10.71 5.87
C ILE A 58 -10.97 -10.98 4.75
N LEU A 59 -11.44 -11.35 3.56
CA LEU A 59 -10.56 -11.60 2.41
C LEU A 59 -9.79 -10.34 1.99
N ILE A 60 -10.45 -9.18 1.95
CA ILE A 60 -9.81 -7.92 1.60
C ILE A 60 -8.73 -7.56 2.64
N ILE A 61 -9.01 -7.74 3.93
CA ILE A 61 -8.04 -7.46 5.00
C ILE A 61 -6.82 -8.39 4.89
N ILE A 62 -7.03 -9.70 4.77
CA ILE A 62 -5.94 -10.68 4.68
C ILE A 62 -5.09 -10.45 3.44
N GLY A 63 -5.74 -10.21 2.29
CA GLY A 63 -5.06 -9.93 1.02
C GLY A 63 -4.36 -8.57 0.97
N SER A 64 -4.54 -7.70 1.97
CA SER A 64 -3.90 -6.37 2.01
C SER A 64 -2.84 -6.24 3.10
N ILE A 65 -2.67 -7.26 3.94
CA ILE A 65 -1.85 -7.17 5.16
C ILE A 65 -0.37 -6.87 4.88
N ILE A 66 0.13 -7.26 3.71
CA ILE A 66 1.52 -7.01 3.28
C ILE A 66 1.71 -5.54 2.89
N PHE A 67 0.71 -4.92 2.26
CA PHE A 67 0.81 -3.57 1.69
C PHE A 67 0.37 -2.46 2.65
N VAL A 68 -0.48 -2.76 3.63
CA VAL A 68 -0.89 -1.79 4.67
C VAL A 68 0.29 -1.20 5.46
N PRO A 69 1.22 -1.99 6.02
CA PRO A 69 2.37 -1.44 6.75
C PRO A 69 3.31 -0.63 5.85
N LEU A 70 3.50 -1.03 4.59
CA LEU A 70 4.26 -0.26 3.60
C LEU A 70 3.63 1.12 3.34
N GLY A 71 2.31 1.18 3.19
CA GLY A 71 1.58 2.44 3.03
C GLY A 71 1.74 3.38 4.23
N LEU A 72 1.67 2.84 5.46
CA LEU A 72 1.88 3.62 6.69
C LEU A 72 3.30 4.19 6.78
N ILE A 73 4.32 3.40 6.44
CA ILE A 73 5.72 3.87 6.40
C ILE A 73 5.87 5.06 5.45
N GLY A 74 5.27 4.99 4.26
CA GLY A 74 5.29 6.09 3.29
C GLY A 74 4.65 7.37 3.83
N ILE A 75 3.50 7.27 4.52
CA ILE A 75 2.83 8.42 5.15
C ILE A 75 3.72 9.04 6.23
N PHE A 76 4.33 8.23 7.09
CA PHE A 76 5.22 8.74 8.13
C PHE A 76 6.47 9.42 7.54
N GLY A 77 7.08 8.84 6.50
CA GLY A 77 8.20 9.45 5.78
C GLY A 77 7.83 10.78 5.14
N ALA A 78 6.70 10.86 4.43
CA ALA A 78 6.23 12.11 3.81
C ALA A 78 5.95 13.21 4.85
N ARG A 79 5.38 12.83 6.01
CA ARG A 79 5.14 13.76 7.11
C ARG A 79 6.44 14.30 7.70
N GLN A 80 7.47 13.47 7.81
CA GLN A 80 8.80 13.91 8.25
C GLN A 80 9.42 14.93 7.28
N ILE A 81 9.35 14.68 5.97
CA ILE A 81 9.84 15.61 4.94
C ILE A 81 9.12 16.96 5.04
N THR A 82 7.79 16.94 5.22
CA THR A 82 6.98 18.16 5.34
C THR A 82 7.34 18.96 6.60
N ASN A 83 7.53 18.27 7.73
CA ASN A 83 7.94 18.91 8.98
C ASN A 83 9.33 19.57 8.85
N LEU A 84 10.30 18.88 8.25
CA LEU A 84 11.63 19.42 7.98
C LEU A 84 11.60 20.66 7.07
N ALA A 85 10.73 20.66 6.06
CA ALA A 85 10.56 21.83 5.18
C ALA A 85 9.97 23.03 5.93
N ASN A 86 9.01 22.79 6.83
CA ASN A 86 8.43 23.83 7.67
C ASN A 86 9.42 24.39 8.67
N GLU A 87 10.22 23.54 9.34
CA GLU A 87 11.25 23.99 10.29
C GLU A 87 12.28 24.91 9.61
N LYS A 88 12.79 24.53 8.43
CA LYS A 88 13.69 25.39 7.64
C LYS A 88 13.07 26.75 7.30
N THR A 89 11.81 26.75 6.90
CA THR A 89 11.07 27.98 6.57
C THR A 89 10.90 28.88 7.80
N LEU A 90 10.69 28.30 8.99
CA LEU A 90 10.57 29.05 10.24
C LEU A 90 11.92 29.61 10.71
N GLU A 91 13.02 28.87 10.52
CA GLU A 91 14.37 29.34 10.83
C GLU A 91 14.81 30.50 9.93
N GLU A 92 14.50 30.45 8.63
CA GLU A 92 14.75 31.56 7.70
C GLU A 92 13.99 32.83 8.11
N ARG A 93 12.74 32.71 8.58
CA ARG A 93 11.98 33.86 9.12
C ARG A 93 12.50 34.38 10.45
N ARG A 94 13.16 33.55 11.26
CA ARG A 94 13.71 33.95 12.56
C ARG A 94 15.04 34.70 12.42
N ASN A 95 15.78 34.45 11.34
CA ASN A 95 17.09 35.02 11.08
C ASN A 95 17.08 36.21 10.09
N SER A 96 15.89 36.67 9.67
CA SER A 96 15.66 37.89 8.87
C SER A 96 15.09 39.01 9.73
#